data_AF-A0A1J3D767-F1
#
_entry.id   AF-A0A1J3D767-F1
#
_cell.length_a   1.000
_cell.length_b   1.000
_cell.length_c   1.000
_cell.angle_alpha   90.00
_cell.angle_beta   90.00
_cell.angle_gamma   90.00
#
_symmetry.space_group_name_H-M   'P 1'
#
loop_
_entity.id
_entity.type
_entity.pdbx_description
1 polymer ?
#
loop_
_entity_poly.entity_id
_entity_poly.type
_entity_poly.pdbx_seq_one_letter_code
_entity_poly.pdbx_strand_id
1 'polypeptide(L)'
;KALVNTSVVFNPRNPSVKPVDAMRALFGDDYYVCRFQERGEMEEDFSQVDTKKLINTFFTSRNPSPPCIPKTVGFRSLPDPPALPAWLTEQDVTFYADKFNQKGFTGGLN
;
A
#
# COMPACT_ATOMS: atom_id res chain seq x y z
N LYS A 1 -29.54 -11.91 -9.32
CA LYS A 1 -28.21 -11.24 -9.38
C LYS A 1 -27.57 -11.35 -8.00
N ALA A 2 -26.26 -11.50 -7.91
CA ALA A 2 -25.52 -11.64 -6.65
C ALA A 2 -24.19 -10.86 -6.69
N LEU A 3 -23.57 -10.63 -5.53
CA LEU A 3 -22.29 -9.94 -5.34
C LEU A 3 -21.29 -10.89 -4.68
N VAL A 4 -20.06 -10.95 -5.19
CA VAL A 4 -18.94 -11.68 -4.60
C VAL A 4 -17.86 -10.66 -4.22
N ASN A 5 -17.63 -10.47 -2.91
CA ASN A 5 -16.60 -9.58 -2.38
C ASN A 5 -15.38 -10.37 -1.95
N THR A 6 -14.19 -9.80 -2.15
CA THR A 6 -12.91 -10.38 -1.76
C THR A 6 -12.12 -9.42 -0.88
N SER A 7 -11.40 -9.93 0.13
CA SER A 7 -10.54 -9.20 1.06
C SER A 7 -11.27 -8.31 2.08
N VAL A 8 -11.87 -7.19 1.67
CA VAL A 8 -12.41 -6.18 2.60
C VAL A 8 -13.88 -6.46 2.90
N VAL A 9 -14.20 -6.71 4.17
CA VAL A 9 -15.57 -6.92 4.64
C VAL A 9 -16.35 -5.60 4.76
N PHE A 10 -17.67 -5.71 4.87
CA PHE A 10 -18.51 -4.56 5.20
C PHE A 10 -18.17 -4.05 6.61
N ASN A 11 -17.79 -2.77 6.71
CA ASN A 11 -17.56 -2.08 7.97
C ASN A 11 -18.66 -1.03 8.19
N PRO A 12 -19.57 -1.21 9.16
CA PRO A 12 -20.61 -0.24 9.46
C PRO A 12 -20.03 1.14 9.81
N ARG A 13 -20.67 2.21 9.32
CA ARG A 13 -20.24 3.57 9.62
C ARG A 13 -20.46 3.89 11.10
N ASN A 14 -19.40 4.32 11.78
CA ASN A 14 -19.52 5.00 13.07
C ASN A 14 -19.83 6.50 12.81
N PRO A 15 -20.97 7.04 13.29
CA PRO A 15 -21.31 8.44 13.07
C PRO A 15 -20.45 9.42 13.90
N SER A 16 -19.86 8.95 15.00
CA SER A 16 -19.12 9.79 15.96
C SER A 16 -17.62 9.82 15.71
N VAL A 17 -17.08 8.90 14.91
CA VAL A 17 -15.63 8.77 14.66
C VAL A 17 -15.37 8.63 13.16
N LYS A 18 -14.47 9.45 12.61
CA LYS A 18 -14.06 9.31 11.21
C LYS A 18 -13.21 8.04 11.05
N PRO A 19 -13.32 7.31 9.92
CA PRO A 19 -12.58 6.06 9.73
C PRO A 19 -11.06 6.18 9.93
N VAL A 20 -10.43 7.21 9.38
CA VAL A 20 -8.97 7.43 9.52
C VAL A 20 -8.58 7.74 10.96
N ASP A 21 -9.41 8.49 11.71
CA ASP A 21 -9.16 8.77 13.13
C ASP A 21 -9.24 7.50 13.97
N ALA A 22 -10.20 6.62 13.66
CA ALA A 22 -10.30 5.31 14.29
C ALA A 22 -9.07 4.43 13.99
N MET A 23 -8.61 4.38 12.73
CA MET A 23 -7.42 3.63 12.34
C MET A 23 -6.16 4.17 13.02
N ARG A 24 -6.02 5.50 13.09
CA ARG A 24 -4.91 6.16 13.79
C ARG A 24 -4.91 5.82 15.27
N ALA A 25 -6.07 5.84 15.93
CA ALA A 25 -6.18 5.48 17.34
C ALA A 25 -5.81 4.00 17.62
N LEU A 26 -6.05 3.10 16.67
CA LEU A 26 -5.76 1.66 16.82
C LEU A 26 -4.33 1.27 16.44
N PHE A 27 -3.79 1.86 15.37
CA PHE A 27 -2.53 1.41 14.75
C PHE A 27 -1.42 2.47 14.74
N GLY A 28 -1.72 3.71 15.15
CA GLY A 28 -0.79 4.84 15.15
C GLY A 28 -0.64 5.51 13.78
N ASP A 29 0.15 6.58 13.75
CA ASP A 29 0.38 7.40 12.54
C ASP A 29 1.19 6.67 11.46
N ASP A 30 1.97 5.66 11.85
CA ASP A 30 2.79 4.87 10.92
C ASP A 30 1.96 3.84 10.13
N TYR A 31 0.69 3.62 10.50
CA TYR A 31 -0.20 2.76 9.73
C TYR A 31 -0.39 3.28 8.32
N TYR A 32 -0.31 2.41 7.31
CA TYR A 32 -0.22 2.82 5.91
C TYR A 32 -1.36 3.76 5.47
N VAL A 33 -2.59 3.53 5.91
CA VAL A 33 -3.72 4.44 5.58
C VAL A 33 -3.48 5.83 6.16
N CYS A 34 -2.96 5.92 7.38
CA CYS A 34 -2.63 7.20 8.03
C CYS A 34 -1.46 7.89 7.33
N ARG A 35 -0.42 7.14 6.93
CA ARG A 35 0.72 7.65 6.15
C ARG A 35 0.33 8.18 4.76
N PHE A 36 -0.76 7.67 4.18
CA PHE A 36 -1.23 8.08 2.86
C PHE A 36 -2.08 9.38 2.87
N GLN A 37 -2.36 9.98 4.02
CA GLN A 37 -3.24 11.16 4.08
C GLN A 37 -2.55 12.45 3.63
N GLU A 38 -1.25 12.56 3.88
CA GLU A 38 -0.49 13.77 3.58
C GLU A 38 -0.09 13.78 2.10
N ARG A 39 -0.79 14.62 1.35
CA ARG A 39 -0.66 14.74 -0.10
C ARG A 39 0.79 14.95 -0.53
N GLY A 40 1.29 14.07 -1.39
CA GLY A 40 2.64 14.13 -1.93
C GLY A 40 3.70 13.46 -1.05
N GLU A 41 3.43 13.22 0.24
CA GLU A 41 4.42 12.62 1.14
C GLU A 41 4.72 11.17 0.72
N MET A 42 3.68 10.38 0.48
CA MET A 42 3.86 8.99 0.10
C MET A 42 4.39 8.85 -1.33
N GLU A 43 3.97 9.74 -2.24
CA GLU A 43 4.54 9.78 -3.58
C GLU A 43 6.03 10.12 -3.57
N GLU A 44 6.46 11.05 -2.72
CA GLU A 44 7.88 11.38 -2.55
C GLU A 44 8.66 10.17 -2.02
N ASP A 45 8.16 9.47 -1.01
CA ASP A 45 8.83 8.28 -0.47
C ASP A 45 8.87 7.13 -1.49
N PHE A 46 7.79 6.89 -2.24
CA PHE A 46 7.78 5.92 -3.34
C PHE A 46 8.75 6.28 -4.46
N SER A 47 8.94 7.57 -4.76
CA SER A 47 9.87 8.02 -5.80
C SER A 47 11.34 7.67 -5.51
N GLN A 48 11.66 7.35 -4.25
CA GLN A 48 12.99 6.95 -3.81
C GLN A 48 13.25 5.43 -3.99
N VAL A 49 12.27 4.69 -4.52
CA VAL A 49 12.33 3.24 -4.72
C VAL A 49 12.07 2.91 -6.19
N ASP A 50 12.79 1.93 -6.73
CA ASP A 50 12.44 1.38 -8.04
C ASP A 50 11.00 0.84 -8.02
N THR A 51 10.20 1.25 -8.99
CA THR A 51 8.77 0.91 -9.04
C THR A 51 8.54 -0.59 -9.14
N LYS A 52 9.39 -1.37 -9.84
CA LYS A 52 9.25 -2.83 -9.87
C LYS A 52 9.49 -3.42 -8.48
N LYS A 53 10.52 -2.95 -7.77
CA LYS A 53 10.75 -3.34 -6.37
C LYS A 53 9.54 -3.02 -5.49
N LEU A 54 8.92 -1.85 -5.65
CA LEU A 54 7.73 -1.48 -4.89
C LEU A 54 6.53 -2.40 -5.20
N ILE A 55 6.26 -2.67 -6.48
CA ILE A 55 5.21 -3.60 -6.91
C ILE A 55 5.45 -5.01 -6.37
N ASN A 56 6.70 -5.49 -6.42
CA ASN A 56 7.09 -6.77 -5.84
C ASN A 56 6.82 -6.80 -4.33
N THR A 57 7.22 -5.77 -3.59
CA THR A 57 6.97 -5.67 -2.14
C THR A 57 5.47 -5.79 -1.82
N PHE A 58 4.59 -5.11 -2.55
CA PHE A 58 3.15 -5.20 -2.32
C PHE A 58 2.58 -6.58 -2.68
N PHE A 59 2.90 -7.11 -3.85
CA PHE A 59 2.33 -8.37 -4.31
C PHE A 59 2.96 -9.61 -3.70
N THR A 60 4.12 -9.52 -3.06
CA THR A 60 4.75 -10.66 -2.37
C THR A 60 4.59 -10.62 -0.86
N SER A 61 4.07 -9.53 -0.28
CA SER A 61 3.80 -9.45 1.16
C SER A 61 2.85 -10.55 1.62
N ARG A 62 3.31 -11.33 2.60
CA ARG A 62 2.55 -12.40 3.30
C ARG A 62 2.42 -12.12 4.81
N ASN A 63 2.87 -10.95 5.28
CA ASN A 63 2.77 -10.59 6.69
C ASN A 63 1.29 -10.25 7.01
N PRO A 64 0.64 -10.94 7.95
CA PRO A 64 -0.75 -10.67 8.30
C PRO A 64 -0.93 -9.41 9.16
N SER A 65 0.15 -8.85 9.72
CA SER A 65 0.07 -7.68 10.59
C SER A 65 -0.34 -6.43 9.82
N PRO A 66 -1.05 -5.48 10.47
CA PRO A 66 -1.32 -4.16 9.90
C PRO A 66 -0.03 -3.52 9.40
N PRO A 67 0.06 -3.07 8.13
CA PRO A 67 1.27 -2.45 7.63
C PRO A 67 1.52 -1.11 8.34
N CYS A 68 2.49 -1.10 9.25
CA CYS A 68 2.98 0.11 9.91
C CYS A 68 4.42 0.36 9.46
N ILE A 69 4.64 1.46 8.75
CA ILE A 69 5.93 1.83 8.18
C ILE A 69 6.31 3.18 8.77
N PRO A 70 7.33 3.24 9.64
CA PRO A 70 7.81 4.49 10.18
C PRO A 70 8.21 5.49 9.11
N LYS A 71 7.84 6.76 9.27
CA LYS A 71 8.22 7.83 8.33
C LYS A 71 9.73 7.97 8.16
N THR A 72 10.49 7.71 9.21
CA THR A 72 11.96 7.74 9.20
C THR A 72 12.59 6.58 8.42
N VAL A 73 11.88 5.47 8.28
CA VAL A 73 12.33 4.28 7.56
C VAL A 73 11.92 4.40 6.09
N GLY A 74 10.62 4.62 5.82
CA GLY A 74 10.10 4.70 4.46
C GLY A 74 10.18 3.36 3.70
N PHE A 75 9.70 3.33 2.45
CA PHE A 75 9.73 2.10 1.65
C PHE A 75 11.11 1.77 1.11
N ARG A 76 12.00 2.77 0.97
CA ARG A 76 13.38 2.56 0.50
C ARG A 76 14.22 1.70 1.44
N SER A 77 13.92 1.74 2.74
CA SER A 77 14.66 1.01 3.78
C SER A 77 14.04 -0.35 4.11
N LEU A 78 12.97 -0.74 3.41
CA LEU A 78 12.45 -2.09 3.53
C LEU A 78 13.40 -3.11 2.90
N PRO A 79 13.48 -4.33 3.46
CA PRO A 79 14.22 -5.43 2.86
C PRO A 79 13.79 -5.68 1.41
N ASP A 80 14.68 -6.26 0.62
CA ASP A 80 14.32 -6.71 -0.72
C ASP A 80 13.20 -7.76 -0.64
N PRO A 81 12.21 -7.69 -1.56
CA PRO A 81 11.13 -8.66 -1.58
C PRO A 81 11.66 -10.07 -1.90
N PRO A 82 10.97 -11.13 -1.43
CA PRO A 82 11.31 -12.50 -1.78
C PRO A 82 11.16 -12.75 -3.29
N ALA A 83 11.65 -13.90 -3.74
CA ALA A 83 11.46 -14.36 -5.11
C ALA A 83 9.97 -14.38 -5.49
N LEU A 84 9.69 -14.13 -6.78
CA LEU A 84 8.32 -14.08 -7.26
C LEU A 84 7.59 -15.41 -7.04
N PRO A 85 6.36 -15.38 -6.49
CA PRO A 85 5.55 -16.58 -6.36
C PRO A 85 5.07 -17.05 -7.74
N ALA A 86 4.74 -18.34 -7.87
CA ALA A 86 4.37 -18.95 -9.16
C ALA A 86 3.16 -18.30 -9.88
N TRP A 87 2.34 -17.53 -9.16
CA TRP A 87 1.19 -16.82 -9.73
C TRP A 87 1.53 -15.43 -10.28
N LEU A 88 2.75 -14.92 -10.05
CA LEU A 88 3.19 -13.59 -10.46
C LEU A 88 4.47 -13.70 -11.29
N THR A 89 4.42 -13.27 -12.54
CA THR A 89 5.60 -13.31 -13.44
C THR A 89 6.33 -11.98 -13.50
N GLU A 90 7.57 -11.99 -13.99
CA GLU A 90 8.34 -10.76 -14.26
C GLU A 90 7.66 -9.84 -15.28
N GLN A 91 6.91 -10.42 -16.22
CA GLN A 91 6.14 -9.66 -17.21
C GLN A 91 4.98 -8.92 -16.54
N ASP A 92 4.28 -9.56 -15.59
CA ASP A 92 3.19 -8.92 -14.83
C ASP A 92 3.73 -7.74 -14.01
N VAL A 93 4.82 -7.95 -13.27
CA VAL A 93 5.48 -6.92 -12.47
C VAL A 93 5.90 -5.73 -13.34
N THR A 94 6.53 -6.02 -14.49
CA THR A 94 6.96 -4.99 -15.43
C THR A 94 5.77 -4.20 -15.98
N PHE A 95 4.68 -4.89 -16.35
CA PHE A 95 3.47 -4.23 -16.81
C PHE A 95 2.91 -3.25 -15.77
N TYR A 96 2.78 -3.65 -14.51
CA TYR A 96 2.30 -2.75 -13.45
C TYR A 96 3.26 -1.59 -13.22
N ALA A 97 4.57 -1.86 -13.13
CA ALA A 97 5.56 -0.83 -12.90
C ALA A 97 5.57 0.23 -14.00
N ASP A 98 5.47 -0.17 -15.27
CA ASP A 98 5.43 0.75 -16.41
C ASP A 98 4.19 1.67 -16.35
N LYS A 99 3.04 1.14 -15.93
CA LYS A 99 1.82 1.95 -15.76
C LYS A 99 1.96 2.98 -14.63
N PHE A 100 2.54 2.58 -13.50
CA PHE A 100 2.76 3.49 -12.38
C PHE A 100 3.87 4.51 -12.68
N ASN A 101 4.92 4.14 -13.41
CA ASN A 101 5.93 5.08 -13.89
C ASN A 101 5.34 6.15 -14.82
N GLN A 102 4.36 5.78 -15.65
CA GLN A 102 3.72 6.72 -16.58
C GLN A 102 2.75 7.68 -15.89
N LYS A 103 2.01 7.22 -14.88
CA LYS A 103 0.86 7.94 -14.29
C LYS A 103 1.07 8.43 -12.86
N GLY A 104 2.10 7.94 -12.18
CA GLY A 104 2.30 8.14 -10.75
C GLY A 104 1.28 7.38 -9.88
N PHE A 105 1.40 7.56 -8.56
CA PHE A 105 0.57 6.89 -7.57
C PHE A 105 -0.59 7.74 -7.03
N THR A 106 -0.56 9.06 -7.24
CA THR A 106 -1.52 10.02 -6.63
C THR A 106 -2.98 9.62 -6.81
N GLY A 107 -3.38 9.13 -8.00
CA GLY A 107 -4.77 8.74 -8.24
C GLY A 107 -5.23 7.50 -7.44
N GLY A 108 -4.31 6.66 -6.98
CA GLY A 108 -4.58 5.50 -6.12
C GLY A 108 -4.33 5.77 -4.63
N LEU A 109 -3.84 6.96 -4.29
CA LEU A 109 -3.63 7.44 -2.92
C LEU A 109 -4.74 8.43 -2.54
N ASN A 110 -4.76 8.84 -1.28
CA ASN A 110 -5.82 9.67 -0.69
C ASN A 110 -5.71 11.16 -1.04
#